data_AF-A0A2H5WR73-F1
#
_entry.id   AF-A0A2H5WR73-F1
#
_cell.length_a   1.000
_cell.length_b   1.000
_cell.length_c   1.000
_cell.angle_alpha   90.00
_cell.angle_beta   90.00
_cell.angle_gamma   90.00
#
_symmetry.space_group_name_H-M   'P 1'
#
loop_
_entity.id
_entity.type
_entity.pdbx_description
1 polymer ?
#
loop_
_entity_poly.entity_id
_entity_poly.type
_entity_poly.pdbx_seq_one_letter_code
_entity_poly.pdbx_strand_id
1 'polypeptide(L)'
;MPLVLHRECPHCRWELQESRGDVAILDAYLLLPPLTVPRSEVEQAISRVRDSYLKPFVEWAGLGEGSAPLDDDEAFRERVLHLRCYLAEPDKPSKKLIQRLKRVSLLHQYLVRFLEGQMTGVELDRAVKPICRELASVAPELHPLLYSIAEQMSLVGENSPEPPEKLHAELLENCREWVCRLHGYWRALLG
;
A
#
# COMPACT_ATOMS: atom_id res chain seq x y z
N MET A 1 -4.97 4.83 -25.72
CA MET A 1 -5.10 3.42 -25.30
C MET A 1 -5.90 3.41 -24.01
N PRO A 2 -6.95 2.60 -23.87
CA PRO A 2 -7.62 2.49 -22.58
C PRO A 2 -6.62 1.93 -21.58
N LEU A 3 -6.46 2.59 -20.43
CA LEU A 3 -5.73 2.06 -19.28
C LEU A 3 -6.42 0.74 -18.91
N VAL A 4 -5.79 -0.39 -19.23
CA VAL A 4 -6.17 -1.67 -18.65
C VAL A 4 -5.77 -1.57 -17.20
N LEU A 5 -6.74 -1.25 -16.34
CA LEU A 5 -6.56 -1.22 -14.90
C LEU A 5 -6.28 -2.65 -14.47
N HIS A 6 -5.01 -2.99 -14.29
CA HIS A 6 -4.63 -4.21 -13.62
C HIS A 6 -5.18 -4.10 -12.20
N ARG A 7 -6.31 -4.78 -11.94
CA ARG A 7 -6.96 -4.92 -10.62
C ARG A 7 -6.10 -5.74 -9.64
N GLU A 8 -4.95 -6.17 -10.11
CA GLU A 8 -3.98 -7.03 -9.45
C GLU A 8 -2.68 -6.26 -9.41
N CYS A 9 -1.98 -6.26 -8.27
CA CYS A 9 -0.61 -5.80 -8.26
C CYS A 9 0.19 -6.70 -9.23
N PRO A 10 0.80 -6.15 -10.29
CA PRO A 10 1.42 -6.95 -11.35
C PRO A 10 2.65 -7.73 -10.84
N HIS A 11 3.14 -7.41 -9.65
CA HIS A 11 4.35 -7.97 -9.06
C HIS A 11 4.09 -9.11 -8.09
N CYS A 12 2.96 -9.10 -7.37
CA CYS A 12 2.58 -10.22 -6.51
C CYS A 12 1.52 -11.15 -7.13
N ARG A 13 1.11 -10.90 -8.40
CA ARG A 13 0.11 -11.68 -9.16
C ARG A 13 -1.11 -12.03 -8.31
N TRP A 14 -1.55 -11.05 -7.54
CA TRP A 14 -2.64 -11.22 -6.60
C TRP A 14 -3.95 -11.37 -7.37
N GLU A 15 -4.41 -12.62 -7.53
CA GLU A 15 -5.69 -12.92 -8.14
C GLU A 15 -6.84 -12.63 -7.17
N LEU A 16 -7.79 -11.84 -7.65
CA LEU A 16 -9.03 -11.52 -6.98
C LEU A 16 -9.84 -12.80 -6.73
N GLN A 17 -10.17 -13.08 -5.46
CA GLN A 17 -11.40 -13.83 -5.24
C GLN A 17 -12.57 -12.91 -5.62
N GLU A 18 -13.32 -13.29 -6.64
CA GLU A 18 -14.46 -12.55 -7.23
C GLU A 18 -15.50 -12.06 -6.20
N SER A 19 -15.50 -12.63 -4.99
CA SER A 19 -16.41 -12.30 -3.88
C SER A 19 -16.09 -11.00 -3.12
N ARG A 20 -14.97 -10.31 -3.39
CA ARG A 20 -14.53 -9.12 -2.61
C ARG A 20 -14.34 -7.81 -3.42
N GLY A 21 -14.99 -7.70 -4.58
CA GLY A 21 -14.72 -6.65 -5.59
C GLY A 21 -14.51 -5.22 -5.06
N ASP A 22 -15.37 -4.72 -4.16
CA ASP A 22 -15.25 -3.34 -3.66
C ASP A 22 -14.12 -3.16 -2.65
N VAL A 23 -13.94 -4.10 -1.72
CA VAL A 23 -12.86 -4.08 -0.73
C VAL A 23 -11.49 -4.17 -1.42
N ALA A 24 -11.41 -4.94 -2.51
CA ALA A 24 -10.22 -5.04 -3.34
C ALA A 24 -9.83 -3.70 -3.99
N ILE A 25 -10.81 -2.92 -4.45
CA ILE A 25 -10.56 -1.58 -5.01
C ILE A 25 -10.00 -0.64 -3.93
N LEU A 26 -10.54 -0.71 -2.70
CA LEU A 26 -10.02 0.07 -1.58
C LEU A 26 -8.57 -0.31 -1.24
N ASP A 27 -8.26 -1.62 -1.17
CA ASP A 27 -6.90 -2.10 -0.93
C ASP A 27 -5.93 -1.65 -2.03
N ALA A 28 -6.33 -1.77 -3.29
CA ALA A 28 -5.52 -1.34 -4.43
C ALA A 28 -5.27 0.17 -4.37
N TYR A 29 -6.27 0.98 -4.04
CA TYR A 29 -6.09 2.43 -3.87
C TYR A 29 -5.11 2.76 -2.74
N LEU A 30 -5.13 2.01 -1.64
CA LEU A 30 -4.24 2.22 -0.51
C LEU A 30 -2.81 1.72 -0.75
N LEU A 31 -2.62 0.59 -1.44
CA LEU A 31 -1.32 -0.05 -1.61
C LEU A 31 -0.58 0.41 -2.87
N LEU A 32 -1.29 0.75 -3.94
CA LEU A 32 -0.66 1.16 -5.20
C LEU A 32 -0.32 2.66 -5.20
N PRO A 33 0.69 3.07 -5.99
CA PRO A 33 1.07 4.47 -6.11
C PRO A 33 -0.12 5.37 -6.49
N PRO A 34 -0.06 6.68 -6.14
CA PRO A 34 -1.03 7.64 -6.63
C PRO A 34 -1.17 7.58 -8.15
N LEU A 35 -2.40 7.76 -8.66
CA LEU A 35 -2.79 7.66 -10.07
C LEU A 35 -2.94 6.24 -10.65
N THR A 36 -2.51 5.18 -9.95
CA THR A 36 -2.73 3.79 -10.42
C THR A 36 -4.19 3.38 -10.35
N VAL A 37 -4.90 3.78 -9.29
CA VAL A 37 -6.35 3.57 -9.14
C VAL A 37 -7.05 4.94 -9.12
N PRO A 38 -7.92 5.22 -10.11
CA PRO A 38 -8.67 6.48 -10.15
C PRO A 38 -9.57 6.65 -8.94
N ARG A 39 -9.54 7.86 -8.34
CA ARG A 39 -10.40 8.20 -7.21
C ARG A 39 -11.89 7.96 -7.49
N SER A 40 -12.34 8.23 -8.72
CA SER A 40 -13.74 8.00 -9.13
C SER A 40 -14.19 6.55 -9.01
N GLU A 41 -13.29 5.59 -9.22
CA GLU A 41 -13.60 4.16 -9.07
C GLU A 41 -13.76 3.77 -7.60
N VAL A 42 -12.92 4.36 -6.74
CA VAL A 42 -12.99 4.20 -5.29
C VAL A 42 -14.27 4.82 -4.76
N GLU A 43 -14.65 6.00 -5.23
CA GLU A 43 -15.91 6.66 -4.88
C GLU A 43 -17.12 5.82 -5.31
N GLN A 44 -17.07 5.17 -6.48
CA GLN A 44 -18.11 4.22 -6.90
C GLN A 44 -18.17 2.98 -6.01
N ALA A 45 -17.02 2.41 -5.61
CA ALA A 45 -16.97 1.29 -4.68
C ALA A 45 -17.54 1.69 -3.30
N ILE A 46 -17.18 2.87 -2.79
CA ILE A 46 -17.73 3.42 -1.55
C ILE A 46 -19.23 3.62 -1.66
N SER A 47 -19.75 4.11 -2.79
CA SER A 47 -21.21 4.24 -2.99
C SER A 47 -21.90 2.89 -2.89
N ARG A 48 -21.36 1.83 -3.51
CA ARG A 48 -21.93 0.48 -3.41
C ARG A 48 -21.92 -0.06 -1.98
N VAL A 49 -20.83 0.17 -1.24
CA VAL A 49 -20.76 -0.19 0.19
C VAL A 49 -21.79 0.59 1.01
N ARG A 50 -21.96 1.88 0.72
CA ARG A 50 -22.94 2.77 1.36
C ARG A 50 -24.38 2.35 1.10
N ASP A 51 -24.68 1.81 -0.07
CA ASP A 51 -26.03 1.35 -0.44
C ASP A 51 -26.35 -0.05 0.13
N SER A 52 -25.47 -0.59 0.97
CA SER A 52 -25.62 -1.88 1.65
C SER A 52 -25.83 -1.73 3.16
N TYR A 53 -25.90 -2.86 3.87
CA TYR A 53 -25.95 -2.89 5.34
C TYR A 53 -24.68 -2.31 6.01
N LEU A 54 -23.60 -2.07 5.25
CA LEU A 54 -22.33 -1.52 5.72
C LEU A 54 -22.29 0.01 5.77
N LYS A 55 -23.41 0.69 5.44
CA LYS A 55 -23.55 2.16 5.50
C LYS A 55 -22.96 2.80 6.77
N PRO A 56 -23.19 2.29 8.00
CA PRO A 56 -22.66 2.92 9.20
C PRO A 56 -21.13 3.07 9.19
N PHE A 57 -20.40 2.09 8.64
CA PHE A 57 -18.93 2.13 8.57
C PHE A 57 -18.42 3.22 7.62
N VAL A 58 -19.14 3.46 6.52
CA VAL A 58 -18.86 4.56 5.58
C VAL A 58 -19.03 5.90 6.26
N GLU A 59 -20.10 6.07 7.05
CA GLU A 59 -20.35 7.29 7.81
C GLU A 59 -19.31 7.50 8.91
N TRP A 60 -18.93 6.46 9.65
CA TRP A 60 -17.89 6.52 10.68
C TRP A 60 -16.51 6.85 10.13
N ALA A 61 -16.22 6.44 8.89
CA ALA A 61 -15.00 6.80 8.18
C ALA A 61 -15.01 8.25 7.65
N GLY A 62 -16.14 8.97 7.77
CA GLY A 62 -16.29 10.33 7.23
C GLY A 62 -16.49 10.38 5.71
N LEU A 63 -17.01 9.30 5.12
CA LEU A 63 -17.26 9.14 3.68
C LEU A 63 -18.77 9.19 3.33
N GLY A 64 -19.58 9.79 4.21
CA GLY A 64 -21.02 9.96 4.02
C GLY A 64 -21.40 10.96 2.91
N GLU A 65 -22.70 11.19 2.75
CA GLU A 65 -23.20 12.18 1.77
C GLU A 65 -22.68 13.59 2.11
N GLY A 66 -22.02 14.24 1.14
CA GLY A 66 -21.54 15.62 1.26
C GLY A 66 -20.12 15.81 1.84
N SER A 67 -19.44 14.75 2.28
CA SER A 67 -18.10 14.87 2.86
C SER A 67 -16.94 14.65 1.88
N ALA A 68 -17.22 14.20 0.65
CA ALA A 68 -16.21 13.83 -0.36
C ALA A 68 -15.69 14.95 -1.27
N PRO A 69 -16.48 15.93 -1.77
CA PRO A 69 -16.03 16.73 -2.91
C PRO A 69 -14.97 17.81 -2.61
N LEU A 70 -14.54 17.97 -1.35
CA LEU A 70 -13.65 19.05 -0.90
C LEU A 70 -12.32 18.59 -0.27
N ASP A 71 -12.09 17.28 -0.16
CA ASP A 71 -10.84 16.76 0.42
C ASP A 71 -9.74 16.61 -0.63
N ASP A 72 -8.50 16.95 -0.24
CA ASP A 72 -7.30 16.54 -0.98
C ASP A 72 -7.15 15.00 -0.99
N ASP A 73 -6.27 14.48 -1.86
CA ASP A 73 -6.09 13.03 -2.05
C ASP A 73 -5.56 12.34 -0.80
N GLU A 74 -4.76 13.03 0.03
CA GLU A 74 -4.19 12.46 1.26
C GLU A 74 -5.26 12.26 2.32
N ALA A 75 -6.08 13.29 2.57
CA ALA A 75 -7.22 13.21 3.47
C ALA A 75 -8.23 12.14 3.01
N PHE A 76 -8.49 12.04 1.71
CA PHE A 76 -9.37 11.01 1.17
C PHE A 76 -8.79 9.60 1.38
N ARG A 77 -7.50 9.38 1.09
CA ARG A 77 -6.80 8.10 1.36
C ARG A 77 -6.86 7.72 2.84
N GLU A 78 -6.71 8.68 3.74
CA GLU A 78 -6.83 8.42 5.18
C GLU A 78 -8.24 7.94 5.57
N ARG A 79 -9.28 8.55 5.00
CA ARG A 79 -10.66 8.11 5.24
C ARG A 79 -10.94 6.73 4.63
N VAL A 80 -10.39 6.43 3.44
CA VAL A 80 -10.46 5.09 2.84
C VAL A 80 -9.77 4.05 3.73
N LEU A 81 -8.63 4.40 4.33
CA LEU A 81 -7.95 3.53 5.28
C LEU A 81 -8.81 3.27 6.53
N HIS A 82 -9.47 4.30 7.08
CA HIS A 82 -10.40 4.13 8.19
C HIS A 82 -11.56 3.22 7.83
N LEU A 83 -12.17 3.42 6.65
CA LEU A 83 -13.22 2.52 6.16
C LEU A 83 -12.71 1.08 6.08
N ARG A 84 -11.52 0.87 5.52
CA ARG A 84 -10.94 -0.49 5.44
C ARG A 84 -10.71 -1.13 6.78
N CYS A 85 -10.37 -0.36 7.81
CA CYS A 85 -10.25 -0.88 9.17
C CYS A 85 -11.62 -1.25 9.75
N TYR A 86 -12.64 -0.39 9.62
CA TYR A 86 -13.99 -0.70 10.10
C TYR A 86 -14.61 -1.92 9.41
N LEU A 87 -14.31 -2.13 8.12
CA LEU A 87 -14.78 -3.31 7.38
C LEU A 87 -14.07 -4.60 7.81
N ALA A 88 -12.85 -4.51 8.36
CA ALA A 88 -12.11 -5.65 8.89
C ALA A 88 -12.52 -5.99 10.32
N GLU A 89 -12.65 -4.97 11.16
CA GLU A 89 -13.05 -5.08 12.56
C GLU A 89 -13.99 -3.89 12.89
N PRO A 90 -15.25 -4.15 13.28
CA PRO A 90 -16.26 -3.11 13.43
C PRO A 90 -16.02 -2.15 14.61
N ASP A 91 -15.05 -2.45 15.46
CA ASP A 91 -14.63 -1.56 16.53
C ASP A 91 -13.80 -0.37 16.01
N LYS A 92 -13.69 0.68 16.82
CA LYS A 92 -12.90 1.86 16.45
C LYS A 92 -11.43 1.48 16.26
N PRO A 93 -10.83 1.74 15.07
CA PRO A 93 -9.46 1.34 14.81
C PRO A 93 -8.49 2.08 15.74
N SER A 94 -7.55 1.32 16.32
CA SER A 94 -6.53 1.90 17.19
C SER A 94 -5.57 2.79 16.38
N LYS A 95 -5.07 3.87 16.99
CA LYS A 95 -4.04 4.74 16.38
C LYS A 95 -2.81 3.94 15.94
N LYS A 96 -2.45 2.89 16.70
CA LYS A 96 -1.31 2.01 16.39
C LYS A 96 -1.54 1.22 15.11
N LEU A 97 -2.74 0.66 14.90
CA LEU A 97 -3.10 -0.06 13.68
C LEU A 97 -3.02 0.87 12.46
N ILE A 98 -3.62 2.06 12.56
CA ILE A 98 -3.59 3.06 11.47
C ILE A 98 -2.16 3.47 11.13
N GLN A 99 -1.32 3.75 12.13
CA GLN A 99 0.09 4.08 11.89
C GLN A 99 0.86 2.94 11.20
N ARG A 100 0.66 1.69 11.63
CA ARG A 100 1.27 0.51 10.99
C ARG A 100 0.87 0.43 9.52
N LEU A 101 -0.43 0.46 9.23
CA LEU A 101 -0.96 0.35 7.87
C LEU A 101 -0.50 1.50 6.98
N LYS A 102 -0.51 2.75 7.47
CA LYS A 102 0.02 3.91 6.73
C LYS A 102 1.47 3.69 6.31
N ARG A 103 2.32 3.18 7.20
CA ARG A 103 3.74 2.96 6.90
C ARG A 103 3.99 1.75 6.00
N VAL A 104 3.22 0.67 6.16
CA VAL A 104 3.25 -0.50 5.25
C VAL A 104 2.82 -0.09 3.85
N SER A 105 1.71 0.64 3.72
CA SER A 105 1.22 1.20 2.45
C SER A 105 2.28 2.08 1.79
N LEU A 106 2.87 3.00 2.54
CA LEU A 106 3.90 3.89 2.00
C LEU A 106 5.14 3.12 1.51
N LEU A 107 5.65 2.16 2.30
CA LEU A 107 6.77 1.32 1.89
C LEU A 107 6.43 0.52 0.63
N HIS A 108 5.25 -0.09 0.60
CA HIS A 108 4.77 -0.84 -0.56
C HIS A 108 4.71 0.04 -1.83
N GLN A 109 4.16 1.26 -1.73
CA GLN A 109 4.10 2.19 -2.85
C GLN A 109 5.48 2.53 -3.40
N TYR A 110 6.47 2.81 -2.54
CA TYR A 110 7.84 3.10 -3.01
C TYR A 110 8.45 1.89 -3.73
N LEU A 111 8.28 0.68 -3.20
CA LEU A 111 8.77 -0.54 -3.85
C LEU A 111 8.10 -0.76 -5.21
N VAL A 112 6.78 -0.54 -5.33
CA VAL A 112 6.06 -0.66 -6.60
C VAL A 112 6.53 0.39 -7.61
N ARG A 113 6.71 1.65 -7.20
CA ARG A 113 7.22 2.69 -8.10
C ARG A 113 8.62 2.35 -8.65
N PHE A 114 9.47 1.71 -7.86
CA PHE A 114 10.77 1.20 -8.32
C PHE A 114 10.59 0.09 -9.36
N LEU A 115 9.73 -0.89 -9.07
CA LEU A 115 9.43 -1.99 -9.99
C LEU A 115 8.81 -1.52 -11.31
N GLU A 116 8.07 -0.40 -11.30
CA GLU A 116 7.49 0.26 -12.48
C GLU A 116 8.49 1.17 -13.21
N GLY A 117 9.75 1.26 -12.75
CA GLY A 117 10.79 2.10 -13.37
C GLY A 117 10.58 3.60 -13.16
N GLN A 118 9.73 3.99 -12.21
CA GLN A 118 9.44 5.40 -11.89
C GLN A 118 10.43 6.01 -10.88
N MET A 119 11.38 5.20 -10.38
CA MET A 119 12.46 5.65 -9.52
C MET A 119 13.70 4.78 -9.68
N THR A 120 14.84 5.37 -9.41
CA THR A 120 16.15 4.71 -9.33
C THR A 120 16.32 4.01 -7.98
N GLY A 121 17.29 3.08 -7.90
CA GLY A 121 17.63 2.43 -6.63
C GLY A 121 18.10 3.42 -5.56
N VAL A 122 18.81 4.48 -5.95
CA VAL A 122 19.29 5.53 -5.02
C VAL A 122 18.13 6.36 -4.46
N GLU A 123 17.13 6.68 -5.29
CA GLU A 123 15.92 7.34 -4.83
C GLU A 123 15.09 6.44 -3.92
N LEU A 124 15.02 5.14 -4.24
CA LEU A 124 14.38 4.15 -3.40
C LEU A 124 15.04 4.09 -2.01
N ASP A 125 16.37 3.96 -1.94
CA ASP A 125 17.13 3.93 -0.69
C ASP A 125 16.81 5.12 0.23
N ARG A 126 16.84 6.33 -0.34
CA ARG A 126 16.52 7.56 0.39
C ARG A 126 15.09 7.58 0.93
N ALA A 127 14.14 7.02 0.18
CA ALA A 127 12.74 6.98 0.57
C ALA A 127 12.44 5.89 1.62
N VAL A 128 13.00 4.70 1.47
CA VAL A 128 12.64 3.54 2.32
C VAL A 128 13.32 3.56 3.69
N LYS A 129 14.53 4.12 3.81
CA LYS A 129 15.28 4.21 5.08
C LYS A 129 14.47 4.82 6.25
N PRO A 130 13.88 6.02 6.12
CA PRO A 130 13.07 6.59 7.20
C PRO A 130 11.85 5.72 7.53
N ILE A 131 11.19 5.17 6.52
CA ILE A 131 9.99 4.33 6.69
C ILE A 131 10.33 3.04 7.45
N CYS A 132 11.46 2.39 7.10
CA CYS A 132 11.91 1.18 7.77
C CYS A 132 12.23 1.44 9.25
N ARG A 133 12.85 2.58 9.58
CA ARG A 133 13.12 2.96 10.97
C ARG A 133 11.82 3.11 11.77
N GLU A 134 10.82 3.77 11.20
CA GLU A 134 9.53 3.95 11.86
C GLU A 134 8.78 2.62 12.00
N LEU A 135 8.74 1.80 10.94
CA LEU A 135 8.14 0.46 10.98
C LEU A 135 8.77 -0.43 12.05
N ALA A 136 10.09 -0.38 12.23
CA ALA A 136 10.76 -1.17 13.26
C ALA A 136 10.25 -0.86 14.68
N SER A 137 9.76 0.36 14.92
CA SER A 137 9.19 0.76 16.21
C SER A 137 7.73 0.33 16.39
N VAL A 138 6.94 0.33 15.32
CA VAL A 138 5.49 0.07 15.40
C VAL A 138 5.10 -1.35 15.03
N ALA A 139 5.88 -2.06 14.21
CA ALA A 139 5.62 -3.40 13.68
C ALA A 139 6.89 -4.28 13.80
N PRO A 140 7.30 -4.67 15.02
CA PRO A 140 8.50 -5.50 15.23
C PRO A 140 8.46 -6.84 14.50
N GLU A 141 7.27 -7.38 14.24
CA GLU A 141 7.08 -8.59 13.45
C GLU A 141 7.60 -8.48 11.99
N LEU A 142 7.81 -7.26 11.48
CA LEU A 142 8.43 -7.02 10.18
C LEU A 142 9.96 -6.91 10.22
N HIS A 143 10.61 -6.99 11.39
CA HIS A 143 12.07 -6.84 11.50
C HIS A 143 12.88 -7.69 10.50
N PRO A 144 12.56 -8.97 10.24
CA PRO A 144 13.29 -9.75 9.24
C PRO A 144 13.21 -9.16 7.82
N LEU A 145 12.06 -8.60 7.44
CA LEU A 145 11.88 -7.93 6.16
C LEU A 145 12.68 -6.62 6.12
N LEU A 146 12.58 -5.81 7.17
CA LEU A 146 13.26 -4.52 7.26
C LEU A 146 14.79 -4.67 7.24
N TYR A 147 15.31 -5.75 7.84
CA TYR A 147 16.72 -6.09 7.78
C TYR A 147 17.16 -6.44 6.36
N SER A 148 16.40 -7.28 5.65
CA SER A 148 16.68 -7.62 4.25
C SER A 148 16.69 -6.40 3.34
N ILE A 149 15.75 -5.46 3.55
CA ILE A 149 15.76 -4.17 2.82
C ILE A 149 17.03 -3.39 3.13
N ALA A 150 17.38 -3.22 4.42
CA ALA A 150 18.56 -2.46 4.82
C ALA A 150 19.86 -3.05 4.27
N GLU A 151 19.98 -4.38 4.27
CA GLU A 151 21.12 -5.11 3.71
C GLU A 151 21.28 -4.81 2.21
N GLN A 152 20.21 -4.98 1.42
CA GLN A 152 20.28 -4.69 -0.01
C GLN A 152 20.56 -3.20 -0.28
N MET A 153 19.92 -2.30 0.47
CA MET A 153 20.11 -0.86 0.32
C MET A 153 21.54 -0.41 0.69
N SER A 154 22.28 -1.17 1.50
CA SER A 154 23.68 -0.90 1.79
C SER A 154 24.60 -1.10 0.57
N LEU A 155 24.15 -1.90 -0.41
CA LEU A 155 24.86 -2.17 -1.66
C LEU A 155 24.53 -1.14 -2.76
N VAL A 156 23.49 -0.33 -2.56
CA VAL A 156 23.04 0.66 -3.54
C VAL A 156 23.84 1.95 -3.39
N GLY A 157 24.66 2.30 -4.39
CA GLY A 157 25.40 3.56 -4.42
C GLY A 157 26.61 3.55 -5.35
N GLU A 158 27.25 4.71 -5.50
CA GLU A 158 28.38 4.92 -6.43
C GLU A 158 29.63 4.12 -6.05
N ASN A 159 29.75 3.65 -4.80
CA ASN A 159 30.90 2.90 -4.29
C ASN A 159 30.62 1.40 -4.12
N SER A 160 29.61 0.86 -4.82
CA SER A 160 29.27 -0.55 -4.68
C SER A 160 30.37 -1.47 -5.24
N PRO A 161 30.73 -2.56 -4.55
CA PRO A 161 31.72 -3.52 -5.04
C PRO A 161 31.19 -4.40 -6.20
N GLU A 162 29.89 -4.39 -6.45
CA GLU A 162 29.23 -5.23 -7.46
C GLU A 162 28.89 -4.44 -8.73
N PRO A 163 28.81 -5.10 -9.91
CA PRO A 163 28.39 -4.46 -11.15
C PRO A 163 26.99 -3.84 -11.04
N PRO A 164 26.76 -2.60 -11.53
CA PRO A 164 25.47 -1.91 -11.41
C PRO A 164 24.28 -2.70 -11.97
N GLU A 165 24.47 -3.40 -13.09
CA GLU A 165 23.42 -4.21 -13.74
C GLU A 165 22.99 -5.39 -12.87
N LYS A 166 23.96 -6.06 -12.23
CA LYS A 166 23.71 -7.19 -11.33
C LYS A 166 22.95 -6.72 -10.08
N LEU A 167 23.39 -5.62 -9.46
CA LEU A 167 22.72 -5.02 -8.31
C LEU A 167 21.29 -4.59 -8.63
N HIS A 168 21.06 -4.03 -9.82
CA HIS A 168 19.73 -3.63 -10.24
C HIS A 168 18.81 -4.84 -10.41
N ALA A 169 19.30 -5.91 -11.05
CA ALA A 169 18.54 -7.15 -11.22
C ALA A 169 18.19 -7.82 -9.88
N GLU A 170 19.14 -7.90 -8.96
CA GLU A 170 18.92 -8.43 -7.60
C GLU A 170 17.93 -7.56 -6.82
N LEU A 171 18.06 -6.23 -6.92
CA LEU A 171 17.14 -5.31 -6.27
C LEU A 171 15.71 -5.45 -6.80
N LEU A 172 15.53 -5.62 -8.12
CA LEU A 172 14.21 -5.87 -8.71
C LEU A 172 13.58 -7.15 -8.14
N GLU A 173 14.35 -8.24 -8.04
CA GLU A 173 13.82 -9.50 -7.52
C GLU A 173 13.46 -9.40 -6.03
N ASN A 174 14.34 -8.82 -5.23
CA ASN A 174 14.09 -8.59 -3.80
C ASN A 174 12.88 -7.67 -3.59
N CYS A 175 12.71 -6.61 -4.39
CA CYS A 175 11.55 -5.75 -4.29
C CYS A 175 10.24 -6.50 -4.56
N ARG A 176 10.21 -7.47 -5.49
CA ARG A 176 9.02 -8.31 -5.72
C ARG A 176 8.70 -9.16 -4.48
N GLU A 177 9.71 -9.81 -3.90
CA GLU A 177 9.55 -10.60 -2.66
C GLU A 177 9.02 -9.74 -1.50
N TRP A 178 9.61 -8.57 -1.30
CA TRP A 178 9.22 -7.66 -0.23
C TRP A 178 7.80 -7.14 -0.39
N VAL A 179 7.41 -6.78 -1.62
CA VAL A 179 6.02 -6.39 -1.95
C VAL A 179 5.04 -7.51 -1.57
N CYS A 180 5.34 -8.76 -1.93
CA CYS A 180 4.53 -9.92 -1.54
C CYS A 180 4.39 -10.06 -0.02
N ARG A 181 5.49 -9.87 0.73
CA ARG A 181 5.49 -9.99 2.20
C ARG A 181 4.72 -8.86 2.88
N LEU A 182 4.88 -7.61 2.41
CA LEU A 182 4.11 -6.48 2.91
C LEU A 182 2.62 -6.66 2.66
N HIS A 183 2.26 -7.21 1.50
CA HIS A 183 0.87 -7.53 1.19
C HIS A 183 0.32 -8.64 2.09
N GLY A 184 1.08 -9.72 2.30
CA GLY A 184 0.70 -10.78 3.25
C GLY A 184 0.47 -10.23 4.66
N TYR A 185 1.32 -9.31 5.11
CA TYR A 185 1.16 -8.63 6.38
C TYR A 185 -0.07 -7.71 6.42
N TRP A 186 -0.32 -6.92 5.37
CA TRP A 186 -1.52 -6.09 5.23
C TRP A 186 -2.81 -6.91 5.40
N ARG A 187 -2.90 -8.06 4.74
CA ARG A 187 -4.05 -8.97 4.88
C ARG A 187 -4.15 -9.57 6.27
N ALA A 188 -3.04 -10.00 6.85
CA ALA A 188 -3.04 -10.53 8.22
C ALA A 188 -3.61 -9.51 9.23
N LEU A 189 -3.44 -8.20 8.98
CA LEU A 189 -4.01 -7.15 9.81
C LEU A 189 -5.48 -6.82 9.51
N LEU A 190 -5.96 -7.06 8.29
CA LEU A 190 -7.26 -6.56 7.79
C LEU A 190 -8.24 -7.63 7.27
N GLY A 191 -7.90 -8.92 7.39
CA GLY A 191 -8.77 -10.07 7.05
C GLY A 191 -8.97 -10.30 5.57
#